data_AF-A0A0M9VN39-F1
#
_entry.id   AF-A0A0M9VN39-F1
#
_cell.length_a   1.000
_cell.length_b   1.000
_cell.length_c   1.000
_cell.angle_alpha   90.00
_cell.angle_beta   90.00
_cell.angle_gamma   90.00
#
_symmetry.space_group_name_H-M   'P 1'
#
loop_
_entity.id
_entity.type
_entity.pdbx_description
1 polymer ?
#
loop_
_entity_poly.entity_id
_entity_poly.type
_entity_poly.pdbx_seq_one_letter_code
_entity_poly.pdbx_strand_id
1 'polypeptide(L)'
;MSTEADAWPAMAEKARAFLDEQSRATLGVHALQASMLHMHEPPSEDKELQLDWDLYREVPASMEQEEALLLDYFRKLKFIYLEQETKLRFLADLQDDPETGQEPQILSTADVAQREQECKRVKQQLVEAKTRVRDLRTEIDTAAEALAGPYLAVEEGTAEASQLLSSITDMELELAKIKAAEGTHGAMTTEEAEAYCDEQIVSMQTLDDETTHTMHQLESAKRELQDALRTLDRLKSERIAAEKRANEAKLGRGRDKGRDWELERLCAKHTSMLETLQNALGLAAMEAPTPDELRLTFVAPSATSRSSRRSTRSSRHDDDPEARILVLQWDEPGGRLIHASLQTLQGEALSLPNETWPAYTKNAFHTNDAAGLVQAIWATCV
;
A
#
# COMPACT_ATOMS: atom_id res chain seq x y z
N MET A 1 -42.31 -66.46 -10.09
CA MET A 1 -42.81 -65.14 -9.68
C MET A 1 -41.77 -64.53 -8.75
N SER A 2 -41.30 -63.33 -9.13
CA SER A 2 -40.67 -62.28 -8.30
C SER A 2 -39.33 -62.54 -7.60
N THR A 3 -38.22 -62.60 -8.34
CA THR A 3 -36.87 -62.36 -7.75
C THR A 3 -35.87 -61.59 -8.64
N GLU A 4 -36.13 -61.37 -9.93
CA GLU A 4 -35.18 -60.65 -10.82
C GLU A 4 -35.48 -59.15 -11.03
N ALA A 5 -36.68 -58.69 -10.65
CA ALA A 5 -37.08 -57.28 -10.78
C ALA A 5 -36.57 -56.38 -9.64
N ASP A 6 -36.15 -56.97 -8.51
CA ASP A 6 -35.74 -56.24 -7.30
C ASP A 6 -34.20 -56.04 -7.18
N ALA A 7 -33.42 -56.61 -8.10
CA ALA A 7 -31.95 -56.53 -8.04
C ALA A 7 -31.37 -55.26 -8.68
N TRP A 8 -32.05 -54.70 -9.69
CA TRP A 8 -31.63 -53.48 -10.40
C TRP A 8 -31.69 -52.20 -9.56
N PRO A 9 -32.72 -51.97 -8.72
CA PRO A 9 -32.74 -50.83 -7.79
C PRO A 9 -31.59 -50.87 -6.79
N ALA A 10 -31.31 -52.06 -6.23
CA ALA A 10 -30.26 -52.24 -5.22
C ALA A 10 -28.83 -52.07 -5.79
N MET A 11 -28.59 -52.50 -7.03
CA MET A 11 -27.33 -52.22 -7.72
C MET A 11 -27.19 -50.75 -8.12
N ALA A 12 -28.27 -50.09 -8.53
CA ALA A 12 -28.26 -48.66 -8.82
C ALA A 12 -28.02 -47.81 -7.57
N GLU A 13 -28.55 -48.22 -6.41
CA GLU A 13 -28.25 -47.60 -5.11
C GLU A 13 -26.79 -47.80 -4.71
N LYS A 14 -26.24 -49.01 -4.85
CA LYS A 14 -24.82 -49.26 -4.57
C LYS A 14 -23.89 -48.48 -5.51
N ALA A 15 -24.22 -48.38 -6.79
CA ALA A 15 -23.44 -47.59 -7.75
C ALA A 15 -23.52 -46.08 -7.45
N ARG A 16 -24.68 -45.58 -7.01
CA ARG A 16 -24.85 -44.20 -6.56
C ARG A 16 -24.06 -43.93 -5.28
N ALA A 17 -24.09 -44.84 -4.30
CA ALA A 17 -23.32 -44.72 -3.07
C ALA A 17 -21.80 -44.71 -3.34
N PHE A 18 -21.34 -45.58 -4.24
CA PHE A 18 -19.93 -45.62 -4.65
C PHE A 18 -19.48 -44.35 -5.39
N LEU A 19 -20.33 -43.78 -6.25
CA LEU A 19 -20.06 -42.51 -6.92
C LEU A 19 -20.08 -41.32 -5.93
N ASP A 20 -20.95 -41.37 -4.92
CA ASP A 20 -20.98 -40.37 -3.84
C ASP A 20 -19.70 -40.43 -3.00
N GLU A 21 -19.23 -41.64 -2.67
CA GLU A 21 -17.99 -41.88 -1.93
C GLU A 21 -16.73 -41.43 -2.71
N GLN A 22 -16.71 -41.67 -4.02
CA GLN A 22 -15.65 -41.15 -4.90
C GLN A 22 -15.69 -39.62 -5.02
N SER A 23 -16.88 -39.02 -5.12
CA SER A 23 -17.03 -37.57 -5.22
C SER A 23 -16.56 -36.85 -3.94
N ARG A 24 -16.81 -37.45 -2.76
CA ARG A 24 -16.35 -36.98 -1.46
C ARG A 24 -14.82 -36.93 -1.35
N ALA A 25 -14.11 -37.87 -1.99
CA ALA A 25 -12.65 -37.90 -2.00
C ALA A 25 -12.01 -36.84 -2.93
N THR A 26 -12.75 -36.30 -3.90
CA THR A 26 -12.22 -35.40 -4.95
C THR A 26 -12.50 -33.91 -4.74
N LEU A 27 -13.35 -33.53 -3.77
CA LEU A 27 -13.79 -32.15 -3.54
C LEU A 27 -12.63 -31.20 -3.18
N GLY A 28 -11.61 -31.67 -2.45
CA GLY A 28 -10.44 -30.86 -2.11
C GLY A 28 -9.58 -30.46 -3.32
N VAL A 29 -9.54 -31.30 -4.37
CA VAL A 29 -8.75 -31.05 -5.58
C VAL A 29 -9.45 -30.03 -6.49
N HIS A 30 -10.78 -30.05 -6.56
CA HIS A 30 -11.54 -29.08 -7.34
C HIS A 30 -11.61 -27.69 -6.68
N ALA A 31 -11.60 -27.62 -5.34
CA ALA A 31 -11.45 -26.35 -4.63
C ALA A 31 -10.07 -25.71 -4.87
N LEU A 32 -9.01 -26.53 -4.89
CA LEU A 32 -7.65 -26.10 -5.24
C LEU A 32 -7.57 -25.60 -6.69
N GLN A 33 -8.23 -26.28 -7.63
CA GLN A 33 -8.30 -25.89 -9.04
C GLN A 33 -9.03 -24.54 -9.23
N ALA A 34 -10.12 -24.30 -8.51
CA ALA A 34 -10.87 -23.05 -8.57
C ALA A 34 -10.09 -21.85 -7.99
N SER A 35 -9.32 -22.08 -6.92
CA SER A 35 -8.41 -21.10 -6.32
C SER A 35 -7.23 -20.77 -7.25
N MET A 36 -6.64 -21.78 -7.91
CA MET A 36 -5.57 -21.55 -8.88
C MET A 36 -6.04 -20.84 -10.16
N LEU A 37 -7.32 -20.95 -10.54
CA LEU A 37 -7.89 -20.22 -11.66
C LEU A 37 -8.15 -18.74 -11.36
N HIS A 38 -8.42 -18.36 -10.10
CA HIS A 38 -8.57 -16.94 -9.70
C HIS A 38 -7.24 -16.20 -9.58
N MET A 39 -6.12 -16.91 -9.47
CA MET A 39 -4.76 -16.34 -9.55
C MET A 39 -4.32 -15.99 -10.99
N HIS A 40 -5.18 -16.24 -12.00
CA HIS A 40 -4.88 -16.03 -13.42
C HIS A 40 -5.83 -15.03 -14.11
N GLU A 41 -6.66 -14.33 -13.36
CA GLU A 41 -7.49 -13.26 -13.90
C GLU A 41 -6.62 -11.99 -14.09
N PRO A 42 -6.54 -11.41 -15.30
CA PRO A 42 -5.67 -10.27 -15.57
C PRO A 42 -6.11 -9.06 -14.71
N PRO A 43 -5.16 -8.32 -14.12
CA PRO A 43 -5.50 -7.22 -13.23
C PRO A 43 -6.29 -6.15 -14.00
N SER A 44 -7.46 -5.79 -13.48
CA SER A 44 -8.23 -4.66 -13.98
C SER A 44 -7.47 -3.36 -13.67
N GLU A 45 -7.04 -2.67 -14.73
CA GLU A 45 -6.63 -1.25 -14.79
C GLU A 45 -6.10 -0.62 -13.49
N ASP A 46 -4.76 -0.66 -13.32
CA ASP A 46 -3.85 0.40 -12.83
C ASP A 46 -4.36 1.44 -11.81
N LYS A 47 -5.18 1.06 -10.83
CA LYS A 47 -5.45 1.92 -9.65
C LYS A 47 -4.35 1.81 -8.59
N GLU A 48 -3.55 0.75 -8.60
CA GLU A 48 -2.44 0.54 -7.65
C GLU A 48 -1.16 1.32 -8.01
N LEU A 49 -1.11 1.94 -9.20
CA LEU A 49 0.05 2.71 -9.68
C LEU A 49 -0.15 4.24 -9.65
N GLN A 50 -1.28 4.73 -9.11
CA GLN A 50 -1.46 6.16 -8.88
C GLN A 50 -0.64 6.58 -7.65
N LEU A 51 0.58 7.04 -7.89
CA LEU A 51 1.44 7.66 -6.89
C LEU A 51 0.78 8.97 -6.39
N ASP A 52 0.43 9.03 -5.11
CA ASP A 52 -0.06 10.25 -4.46
C ASP A 52 1.08 11.25 -4.29
N TRP A 53 1.30 12.08 -5.33
CA TRP A 53 2.36 13.10 -5.37
C TRP A 53 2.34 14.10 -4.19
N ASP A 54 1.19 14.27 -3.54
CA ASP A 54 1.05 15.13 -2.37
C ASP A 54 1.61 14.50 -1.08
N LEU A 55 1.56 13.17 -0.94
CA LEU A 55 2.19 12.44 0.17
C LEU A 55 3.72 12.54 0.12
N TYR A 56 4.27 12.58 -1.10
CA TYR A 56 5.70 12.63 -1.35
C TYR A 56 6.31 14.04 -1.24
N ARG A 57 5.48 15.09 -1.27
CA ARG A 57 5.92 16.48 -1.09
C ARG A 57 6.33 16.78 0.36
N GLU A 58 5.72 16.11 1.33
CA GLU A 58 5.88 16.44 2.76
C GLU A 58 7.04 15.69 3.45
N VAL A 59 7.62 14.66 2.82
CA VAL A 59 8.71 13.87 3.42
C VAL A 59 9.84 13.57 2.40
N PRO A 60 10.70 14.56 2.09
CA PRO A 60 11.82 14.36 1.16
C PRO A 60 12.78 13.22 1.59
N ALA A 61 12.99 13.08 2.90
CA ALA A 61 13.89 12.09 3.46
C ALA A 61 13.41 10.63 3.29
N SER A 62 12.10 10.38 3.18
CA SER A 62 11.59 9.02 2.90
C SER A 62 11.70 8.70 1.41
N MET A 63 11.56 9.69 0.53
CA MET A 63 11.81 9.51 -0.91
C MET A 63 13.26 9.14 -1.19
N GLU A 64 14.22 9.81 -0.57
CA GLU A 64 15.65 9.48 -0.71
C GLU A 64 15.95 8.05 -0.23
N GLN A 65 15.28 7.60 0.84
CA GLN A 65 15.41 6.24 1.35
C GLN A 65 14.78 5.20 0.42
N GLU A 66 13.59 5.49 -0.12
CA GLU A 66 12.92 4.64 -1.11
C GLU A 66 13.73 4.57 -2.41
N GLU A 67 14.26 5.69 -2.89
CA GLU A 67 15.14 5.74 -4.05
C GLU A 67 16.39 4.88 -3.85
N ALA A 68 17.03 4.96 -2.68
CA ALA A 68 18.18 4.14 -2.34
C ALA A 68 17.83 2.64 -2.32
N LEU A 69 16.67 2.27 -1.77
CA LEU A 69 16.17 0.90 -1.75
C LEU A 69 15.82 0.38 -3.15
N LEU A 70 15.20 1.22 -3.99
CA LEU A 70 14.89 0.93 -5.38
C LEU A 70 16.18 0.74 -6.20
N LEU A 71 17.18 1.60 -6.02
CA LEU A 71 18.49 1.46 -6.67
C LEU A 71 19.16 0.14 -6.30
N ASP A 72 19.12 -0.25 -5.01
CA ASP A 72 19.66 -1.53 -4.57
C ASP A 72 18.85 -2.73 -5.09
N TYR A 73 17.52 -2.59 -5.19
CA TYR A 73 16.67 -3.58 -5.86
C TYR A 73 17.03 -3.73 -7.34
N PHE A 74 17.17 -2.63 -8.10
CA PHE A 74 17.56 -2.67 -9.50
C PHE A 74 18.96 -3.24 -9.71
N ARG A 75 19.92 -2.97 -8.79
CA ARG A 75 21.24 -3.61 -8.81
C ARG A 75 21.10 -5.13 -8.68
N LYS A 76 20.33 -5.62 -7.71
CA LYS A 76 20.07 -7.05 -7.51
C LYS A 76 19.36 -7.66 -8.72
N LEU A 77 18.32 -6.99 -9.23
CA LEU A 77 17.55 -7.45 -10.38
C LEU A 77 18.44 -7.57 -11.63
N LYS A 78 19.34 -6.61 -11.84
CA LYS A 78 20.34 -6.69 -12.92
C LYS A 78 21.23 -7.91 -12.78
N PHE A 79 21.71 -8.24 -11.57
CA PHE A 79 22.54 -9.43 -11.37
C PHE A 79 21.76 -10.73 -11.61
N ILE A 80 20.52 -10.81 -11.11
CA ILE A 80 19.64 -11.97 -11.32
C ILE A 80 19.35 -12.16 -12.80
N TYR A 81 18.98 -11.09 -13.50
CA TYR A 81 18.70 -11.12 -14.94
C TYR A 81 19.94 -11.56 -15.72
N LEU A 82 21.10 -10.96 -15.43
CA LEU A 82 22.35 -11.33 -16.09
C LEU A 82 22.68 -12.81 -15.84
N GLU A 83 22.53 -13.29 -14.61
CA GLU A 83 22.75 -14.70 -14.24
C GLU A 83 21.78 -15.63 -14.97
N GLN A 84 20.48 -15.31 -15.01
CA GLN A 84 19.47 -16.08 -15.73
C GLN A 84 19.75 -16.10 -17.22
N GLU A 85 20.06 -14.96 -17.83
CA GLU A 85 20.40 -14.85 -19.24
C GLU A 85 21.67 -15.66 -19.58
N THR A 86 22.67 -15.63 -18.70
CA THR A 86 23.90 -16.44 -18.86
C THR A 86 23.60 -17.92 -18.75
N LYS A 87 22.75 -18.34 -17.79
CA LYS A 87 22.32 -19.74 -17.64
C LYS A 87 21.50 -20.21 -18.84
N LEU A 88 20.57 -19.39 -19.32
CA LEU A 88 19.74 -19.70 -20.49
C LEU A 88 20.59 -19.85 -21.75
N ARG A 89 21.53 -18.93 -22.00
CA ARG A 89 22.49 -19.06 -23.11
C ARG A 89 23.34 -20.31 -22.98
N PHE A 90 23.86 -20.60 -21.78
CA PHE A 90 24.67 -21.80 -21.55
C PHE A 90 23.88 -23.09 -21.77
N LEU A 91 22.61 -23.14 -21.35
CA LEU A 91 21.74 -24.28 -21.61
C LEU A 91 21.40 -24.41 -23.10
N ALA A 92 21.13 -23.30 -23.79
CA ALA A 92 20.89 -23.30 -25.23
C ALA A 92 22.12 -23.79 -26.02
N ASP A 93 23.34 -23.41 -25.61
CA ASP A 93 24.58 -23.87 -26.25
C ASP A 93 24.88 -25.36 -26.02
N LEU A 94 24.27 -25.98 -24.99
CA LEU A 94 24.42 -27.40 -24.63
C LEU A 94 23.32 -28.31 -25.19
N GLN A 95 22.19 -27.74 -25.60
CA GLN A 95 20.99 -28.50 -25.98
C GLN A 95 21.01 -28.73 -27.49
N ASP A 96 20.89 -29.99 -27.92
CA ASP A 96 20.68 -30.33 -29.33
C ASP A 96 19.36 -29.67 -29.79
N ASP A 97 19.43 -28.78 -30.77
CA ASP A 97 18.24 -28.21 -31.39
C ASP A 97 17.82 -29.08 -32.59
N PRO A 98 16.76 -29.92 -32.46
CA PRO A 98 16.35 -30.85 -33.50
C PRO A 98 15.76 -30.14 -34.74
N GLU A 99 15.41 -28.85 -34.67
CA GLU A 99 14.87 -28.09 -35.81
C GLU A 99 15.97 -27.40 -36.63
N THR A 100 17.07 -26.96 -36.01
CA THR A 100 18.18 -26.28 -36.71
C THR A 100 19.38 -27.19 -36.99
N GLY A 101 19.48 -28.35 -36.34
CA GLY A 101 20.55 -29.32 -36.54
C GLY A 101 21.93 -28.85 -36.05
N GLN A 102 21.96 -27.85 -35.15
CA GLN A 102 23.18 -27.40 -34.52
C GLN A 102 23.59 -28.38 -33.41
N GLU A 103 24.73 -29.04 -33.60
CA GLU A 103 25.38 -29.85 -32.57
C GLU A 103 25.90 -28.93 -31.43
N PRO A 104 26.02 -29.45 -30.20
CA PRO A 104 26.43 -28.67 -29.04
C PRO A 104 27.82 -28.09 -29.29
N GLN A 105 27.99 -26.78 -29.07
CA GLN A 105 29.25 -26.12 -29.36
C GLN A 105 30.31 -26.48 -28.30
N ILE A 106 31.01 -27.59 -28.50
CA ILE A 106 32.16 -27.97 -27.67
C ILE A 106 33.35 -27.09 -28.10
N LEU A 107 33.55 -25.97 -27.41
CA LEU A 107 34.68 -25.08 -27.68
C LEU A 107 36.01 -25.75 -27.36
N SER A 108 36.94 -25.68 -28.31
CA SER A 108 38.34 -26.08 -28.07
C SER A 108 39.03 -25.08 -27.14
N THR A 109 40.11 -25.50 -26.48
CA THR A 109 40.94 -24.63 -25.63
C THR A 109 41.48 -23.42 -26.41
N ALA A 110 41.71 -23.56 -27.71
CA ALA A 110 42.11 -22.47 -28.60
C ALA A 110 41.00 -21.43 -28.80
N ASP A 111 39.74 -21.86 -28.95
CA ASP A 111 38.60 -20.97 -29.16
C ASP A 111 38.26 -20.18 -27.90
N VAL A 112 38.38 -20.83 -26.73
CA VAL A 112 38.24 -20.16 -25.43
C VAL A 112 39.31 -19.07 -25.27
N ALA A 113 40.57 -19.36 -25.61
CA ALA A 113 41.66 -18.39 -25.55
C ALA A 113 41.42 -17.18 -26.48
N GLN A 114 40.90 -17.41 -27.69
CA GLN A 114 40.54 -16.33 -28.61
C GLN A 114 39.39 -15.47 -28.06
N ARG A 115 38.30 -16.09 -27.58
CA ARG A 115 37.16 -15.36 -26.99
C ARG A 115 37.57 -14.58 -25.74
N GLU A 116 38.48 -15.11 -24.92
CA GLU A 116 39.04 -14.37 -23.78
C GLU A 116 39.84 -13.13 -24.22
N GLN A 117 40.62 -13.24 -25.30
CA GLN A 117 41.39 -12.12 -25.83
C GLN A 117 40.46 -11.02 -26.39
N GLU A 118 39.41 -11.41 -27.12
CA GLU A 118 38.39 -10.50 -27.61
C GLU A 118 37.61 -9.83 -26.46
N CYS A 119 37.25 -10.60 -25.43
CA CYS A 119 36.57 -10.07 -24.24
C CYS A 119 37.46 -9.07 -23.49
N LYS A 120 38.77 -9.34 -23.36
CA LYS A 120 39.75 -8.39 -22.78
C LYS A 120 39.81 -7.10 -23.60
N ARG A 121 39.88 -7.19 -24.93
CA ARG A 121 39.90 -6.05 -25.84
C ARG A 121 38.65 -5.18 -25.69
N VAL A 122 37.46 -5.80 -25.71
CA VAL A 122 36.18 -5.07 -25.59
C VAL A 122 36.01 -4.47 -24.20
N LYS A 123 36.43 -5.18 -23.14
CA LYS A 123 36.46 -4.63 -21.77
C LYS A 123 37.35 -3.41 -21.67
N GLN A 124 38.53 -3.43 -22.29
CA GLN A 124 39.42 -2.28 -22.31
C GLN A 124 38.78 -1.08 -23.03
N GLN A 125 38.18 -1.30 -24.20
CA GLN A 125 37.45 -0.25 -24.94
C GLN A 125 36.31 0.35 -24.10
N LEU A 126 35.57 -0.50 -23.36
CA LEU A 126 34.50 -0.04 -22.48
C LEU A 126 35.03 0.79 -21.31
N VAL A 127 36.19 0.43 -20.74
CA VAL A 127 36.83 1.21 -19.68
C VAL A 127 37.27 2.57 -20.21
N GLU A 128 37.92 2.62 -21.37
CA GLU A 128 38.35 3.87 -22.03
C GLU A 128 37.18 4.77 -22.44
N ALA A 129 36.05 4.18 -22.85
CA ALA A 129 34.83 4.93 -23.12
C ALA A 129 34.22 5.49 -21.83
N LYS A 130 34.19 4.69 -20.75
CA LYS A 130 33.68 5.14 -19.45
C LYS A 130 34.52 6.25 -18.84
N THR A 131 35.85 6.21 -18.98
CA THR A 131 36.72 7.31 -18.52
C THR A 131 36.42 8.57 -19.31
N ARG A 132 36.40 8.51 -20.65
CA ARG A 132 36.03 9.67 -21.50
C ARG A 132 34.69 10.30 -21.13
N VAL A 133 33.66 9.50 -20.85
CA VAL A 133 32.35 10.03 -20.42
C VAL A 133 32.43 10.71 -19.05
N ARG A 134 33.21 10.18 -18.11
CA ARG A 134 33.42 10.84 -16.82
C ARG A 134 34.15 12.16 -16.99
N ASP A 135 35.20 12.17 -17.79
CA ASP A 135 36.01 13.37 -18.04
C ASP A 135 35.15 14.46 -18.69
N LEU A 136 34.40 14.12 -19.74
CA LEU A 136 33.44 15.05 -20.37
C LEU A 136 32.40 15.59 -19.38
N ARG A 137 31.91 14.75 -18.45
CA ARG A 137 30.97 15.21 -17.43
C ARG A 137 31.61 16.21 -16.47
N THR A 138 32.84 15.95 -16.02
CA THR A 138 33.58 16.91 -15.20
C THR A 138 33.89 18.21 -15.95
N GLU A 139 34.14 18.15 -17.26
CA GLU A 139 34.32 19.35 -18.09
C GLU A 139 33.02 20.16 -18.21
N ILE A 140 31.87 19.50 -18.37
CA ILE A 140 30.56 20.16 -18.40
C ILE A 140 30.27 20.83 -17.06
N ASP A 141 30.50 20.11 -15.95
CA ASP A 141 30.23 20.64 -14.61
C ASP A 141 31.11 21.87 -14.32
N THR A 142 32.40 21.81 -14.66
CA THR A 142 33.30 22.97 -14.50
C THR A 142 32.96 24.14 -15.42
N ALA A 143 32.53 23.89 -16.67
CA ALA A 143 32.07 24.93 -17.57
C ALA A 143 30.76 25.58 -17.09
N ALA A 144 29.84 24.79 -16.53
CA ALA A 144 28.59 25.29 -15.96
C ALA A 144 28.85 26.17 -14.73
N GLU A 145 29.72 25.74 -13.81
CA GLU A 145 30.13 26.53 -12.65
C GLU A 145 30.82 27.84 -13.07
N ALA A 146 31.69 27.79 -14.09
CA ALA A 146 32.36 28.97 -14.62
C ALA A 146 31.41 29.97 -15.30
N LEU A 147 30.29 29.49 -15.87
CA LEU A 147 29.30 30.33 -16.58
C LEU A 147 28.27 30.95 -15.63
N ALA A 148 27.93 30.28 -14.53
CA ALA A 148 26.86 30.71 -13.62
C ALA A 148 27.08 32.14 -13.07
N GLY A 149 28.28 32.43 -12.58
CA GLY A 149 28.61 33.76 -12.02
C GLY A 149 28.51 34.89 -13.04
N PRO A 150 29.21 34.81 -14.20
CA PRO A 150 29.12 35.82 -15.24
C PRO A 150 27.71 36.02 -15.79
N TYR A 151 26.92 34.95 -15.92
CA TYR A 151 25.53 35.05 -16.38
C TYR A 151 24.66 35.85 -15.41
N LEU A 152 24.76 35.57 -14.10
CA LEU A 152 24.05 36.33 -13.06
C LEU A 152 24.46 37.80 -13.06
N ALA A 153 25.76 38.10 -13.20
CA ALA A 153 26.23 39.48 -13.27
C ALA A 153 25.68 40.23 -14.49
N VAL A 154 25.51 39.55 -15.62
CA VAL A 154 24.85 40.13 -16.81
C VAL A 154 23.36 40.33 -16.55
N GLU A 155 22.67 39.39 -15.93
CA GLU A 155 21.25 39.55 -15.58
C GLU A 155 21.04 40.76 -14.65
N GLU A 156 21.84 40.88 -13.58
CA GLU A 156 21.83 42.03 -12.67
C GLU A 156 22.07 43.34 -13.42
N GLY A 157 23.12 43.39 -14.26
CA GLY A 157 23.42 44.58 -15.06
C GLY A 157 22.30 44.94 -16.05
N THR A 158 21.62 43.95 -16.64
CA THR A 158 20.47 44.19 -17.53
C THR A 158 19.24 44.69 -16.77
N ALA A 159 19.00 44.18 -15.55
CA ALA A 159 17.92 44.64 -14.69
C ALA A 159 18.16 46.09 -14.26
N GLU A 160 19.36 46.42 -13.79
CA GLU A 160 19.76 47.79 -13.44
C GLU A 160 19.62 48.73 -14.63
N ALA A 161 20.12 48.34 -15.81
CA ALA A 161 20.00 49.14 -17.02
C ALA A 161 18.53 49.40 -17.40
N SER A 162 17.65 48.39 -17.26
CA SER A 162 16.22 48.53 -17.53
C SER A 162 15.53 49.49 -16.56
N GLN A 163 15.90 49.44 -15.27
CA GLN A 163 15.38 50.33 -14.24
C GLN A 163 15.84 51.77 -14.48
N LEU A 164 17.12 51.95 -14.81
CA LEU A 164 17.66 53.26 -15.16
C LEU A 164 16.98 53.83 -16.41
N LEU A 165 16.72 53.00 -17.42
CA LEU A 165 16.00 53.43 -18.61
C LEU A 165 14.58 53.94 -18.27
N SER A 166 13.84 53.19 -17.44
CA SER A 166 12.51 53.62 -16.97
C SER A 166 12.58 54.95 -16.21
N SER A 167 13.54 55.07 -15.29
CA SER A 167 13.74 56.30 -14.52
C SER A 167 14.09 57.49 -15.42
N ILE A 168 14.94 57.29 -16.44
CA ILE A 168 15.25 58.32 -17.43
C ILE A 168 13.99 58.72 -18.20
N THR A 169 13.19 57.76 -18.67
CA THR A 169 11.96 58.09 -19.40
C THR A 169 10.94 58.83 -18.53
N ASP A 170 10.84 58.49 -17.25
CA ASP A 170 9.98 59.18 -16.30
C ASP A 170 10.48 60.60 -16.06
N MET A 171 11.79 60.79 -15.85
CA MET A 171 12.40 62.11 -15.72
C MET A 171 12.24 62.97 -16.97
N GLU A 172 12.36 62.38 -18.17
CA GLU A 172 12.12 63.07 -19.44
C GLU A 172 10.66 63.51 -19.58
N LEU A 173 9.72 62.67 -19.13
CA LEU A 173 8.30 62.98 -19.11
C LEU A 173 8.00 64.12 -18.11
N GLU A 174 8.58 64.08 -16.92
CA GLU A 174 8.47 65.18 -15.94
C GLU A 174 9.09 66.47 -16.45
N LEU A 175 10.26 66.42 -17.11
CA LEU A 175 10.84 67.60 -17.76
C LEU A 175 9.93 68.15 -18.87
N ALA A 176 9.27 67.28 -19.65
CA ALA A 176 8.31 67.70 -20.66
C ALA A 176 7.08 68.37 -20.04
N LYS A 177 6.55 67.82 -18.94
CA LYS A 177 5.46 68.42 -18.15
C LYS A 177 5.86 69.79 -17.59
N ILE A 178 7.03 69.90 -16.98
CA ILE A 178 7.54 71.16 -16.43
C ILE A 178 7.69 72.20 -17.54
N LYS A 179 8.30 71.85 -18.67
CA LYS A 179 8.43 72.77 -19.83
C LYS A 179 7.07 73.22 -20.39
N ALA A 180 6.07 72.35 -20.39
CA ALA A 180 4.71 72.71 -20.79
C ALA A 180 4.00 73.61 -19.74
N ALA A 181 4.21 73.33 -18.45
CA ALA A 181 3.67 74.09 -17.34
C ALA A 181 4.31 75.48 -17.19
N GLU A 182 5.61 75.60 -17.48
CA GLU A 182 6.40 76.85 -17.42
C GLU A 182 5.87 77.92 -18.40
N GLY A 183 5.17 77.49 -19.47
CA GLY A 183 4.47 78.39 -20.39
C GLY A 183 3.04 78.75 -20.00
N THR A 184 2.43 78.05 -19.03
CA THR A 184 1.00 78.17 -18.68
C THR A 184 0.74 78.61 -17.24
N HIS A 185 1.69 78.46 -16.32
CA HIS A 185 1.53 78.82 -14.92
C HIS A 185 2.51 79.94 -14.57
N GLY A 186 1.98 81.15 -14.32
CA GLY A 186 2.75 82.24 -13.73
C GLY A 186 3.11 81.95 -12.26
N ALA A 187 3.86 82.85 -11.62
CA ALA A 187 4.16 82.72 -10.19
C ALA A 187 2.87 82.51 -9.38
N MET A 188 2.80 81.40 -8.64
CA MET A 188 1.64 81.00 -7.83
C MET A 188 1.22 82.15 -6.93
N THR A 189 -0.09 82.44 -6.89
CA THR A 189 -0.62 83.47 -6.00
C THR A 189 -0.58 83.01 -4.54
N THR A 190 -0.59 83.93 -3.58
CA THR A 190 -0.53 83.58 -2.15
C THR A 190 -1.72 82.72 -1.70
N GLU A 191 -2.90 82.93 -2.30
CA GLU A 191 -4.11 82.16 -2.00
C GLU A 191 -4.02 80.71 -2.52
N GLU A 192 -3.47 80.51 -3.72
CA GLU A 192 -3.19 79.19 -4.28
C GLU A 192 -2.11 78.45 -3.46
N ALA A 193 -1.13 79.18 -2.95
CA ALA A 193 -0.09 78.64 -2.08
C ALA A 193 -0.64 78.13 -0.75
N GLU A 194 -1.54 78.90 -0.12
CA GLU A 194 -2.21 78.50 1.13
C GLU A 194 -3.09 77.27 0.91
N ALA A 195 -3.87 77.23 -0.18
CA ALA A 195 -4.70 76.07 -0.52
C ALA A 195 -3.87 74.80 -0.78
N TYR A 196 -2.72 74.91 -1.45
CA TYR A 196 -1.81 73.78 -1.67
C TYR A 196 -1.19 73.30 -0.35
N CYS A 197 -0.80 74.22 0.54
CA CYS A 197 -0.32 73.86 1.87
C CYS A 197 -1.38 73.10 2.69
N ASP A 198 -2.64 73.54 2.63
CA ASP A 198 -3.75 72.86 3.30
C ASP A 198 -3.99 71.45 2.73
N GLU A 199 -3.95 71.28 1.42
CA GLU A 199 -4.03 69.97 0.76
C GLU A 199 -2.83 69.07 1.13
N GLN A 200 -1.63 69.66 1.22
CA GLN A 200 -0.43 68.95 1.64
C GLN A 200 -0.52 68.50 3.11
N ILE A 201 -1.10 69.32 4.00
CA ILE A 201 -1.34 68.94 5.40
C ILE A 201 -2.31 67.75 5.47
N VAL A 202 -3.39 67.76 4.69
CA VAL A 202 -4.35 66.65 4.65
C VAL A 202 -3.69 65.38 4.11
N SER A 203 -2.92 65.46 3.01
CA SER A 203 -2.20 64.30 2.47
C SER A 203 -1.16 63.74 3.44
N MET A 204 -0.44 64.62 4.16
CA MET A 204 0.47 64.19 5.22
C MET A 204 -0.25 63.48 6.36
N GLN A 205 -1.42 63.97 6.78
CA GLN A 205 -2.23 63.30 7.80
C GLN A 205 -2.70 61.94 7.31
N THR A 206 -3.15 61.81 6.06
CA THR A 206 -3.56 60.50 5.51
C THR A 206 -2.38 59.53 5.42
N LEU A 207 -1.19 60.00 5.03
CA LEU A 207 0.02 59.17 4.99
C LEU A 207 0.46 58.75 6.39
N ASP A 208 0.32 59.60 7.40
CA ASP A 208 0.63 59.27 8.79
C ASP A 208 -0.38 58.25 9.35
N ASP A 209 -1.66 58.39 9.03
CA ASP A 209 -2.71 57.41 9.35
C ASP A 209 -2.44 56.06 8.67
N GLU A 210 -2.04 56.04 7.39
CA GLU A 210 -1.64 54.82 6.68
C GLU A 210 -0.36 54.20 7.25
N THR A 211 0.62 55.02 7.62
CA THR A 211 1.87 54.57 8.24
C THR A 211 1.60 53.95 9.61
N THR A 212 0.80 54.60 10.45
CA THR A 212 0.42 54.06 11.76
C THR A 212 -0.42 52.79 11.61
N HIS A 213 -1.31 52.72 10.62
CA HIS A 213 -2.08 51.51 10.30
C HIS A 213 -1.17 50.34 9.89
N THR A 214 -0.23 50.58 8.97
CA THR A 214 0.73 49.55 8.52
C THR A 214 1.68 49.14 9.64
N MET A 215 2.12 50.07 10.51
CA MET A 215 2.89 49.74 11.71
C MET A 215 2.09 48.84 12.66
N HIS A 216 0.81 49.11 12.86
CA HIS A 216 -0.06 48.24 13.67
C HIS A 216 -0.23 46.84 13.06
N GLN A 217 -0.38 46.73 11.73
CA GLN A 217 -0.41 45.45 11.03
C GLN A 217 0.93 44.70 11.14
N LEU A 218 2.05 45.40 11.06
CA LEU A 218 3.38 44.81 11.24
C LEU A 218 3.54 44.27 12.66
N GLU A 219 3.09 45.01 13.67
CA GLU A 219 3.11 44.55 15.05
C GLU A 219 2.21 43.33 15.29
N SER A 220 1.00 43.30 14.71
CA SER A 220 0.12 42.13 14.81
C SER A 220 0.74 40.91 14.13
N ALA A 221 1.26 41.06 12.91
CA ALA A 221 1.95 40.00 12.19
C ALA A 221 3.19 39.50 12.95
N LYS A 222 3.92 40.39 13.62
CA LYS A 222 5.06 40.01 14.47
C LYS A 222 4.63 39.20 15.70
N ARG A 223 3.50 39.55 16.33
CA ARG A 223 2.93 38.78 17.44
C ARG A 223 2.49 37.39 16.96
N GLU A 224 1.78 37.33 15.83
CA GLU A 224 1.36 36.06 15.21
C GLU A 224 2.56 35.18 14.85
N LEU A 225 3.63 35.75 14.28
CA LEU A 225 4.86 35.02 13.98
C LEU A 225 5.52 34.47 15.26
N GLN A 226 5.56 35.26 16.34
CA GLN A 226 6.11 34.80 17.62
C GLN A 226 5.29 33.66 18.22
N ASP A 227 3.96 33.72 18.13
CA ASP A 227 3.09 32.64 18.60
C ASP A 227 3.22 31.40 17.71
N ALA A 228 3.29 31.56 16.39
CA ALA A 228 3.56 30.48 15.45
C ALA A 228 4.90 29.79 15.76
N LEU A 229 5.97 30.55 16.03
CA LEU A 229 7.27 30.00 16.44
C LEU A 229 7.17 29.20 17.74
N ARG A 230 6.46 29.70 18.75
CA ARG A 230 6.21 28.96 20.01
C ARG A 230 5.44 27.67 19.75
N THR A 231 4.43 27.69 18.88
CA THR A 231 3.69 26.48 18.52
C THR A 231 4.56 25.48 17.78
N LEU A 232 5.43 25.95 16.89
CA LEU A 232 6.35 25.12 16.13
C LEU A 232 7.37 24.45 17.06
N ASP A 233 7.93 25.17 18.03
CA ASP A 233 8.84 24.59 19.02
C ASP A 233 8.15 23.56 19.91
N ARG A 234 6.90 23.82 20.32
CA ARG A 234 6.06 22.83 21.01
C ARG A 234 5.85 21.58 20.16
N LEU A 235 5.41 21.74 18.91
CA LEU A 235 5.18 20.63 17.99
C LEU A 235 6.46 19.84 17.67
N LYS A 236 7.62 20.51 17.55
CA LYS A 236 8.92 19.84 17.41
C LYS A 236 9.21 18.94 18.61
N SER A 237 8.98 19.43 19.83
CA SER A 237 9.18 18.63 21.04
C SER A 237 8.23 17.44 21.12
N GLU A 238 6.97 17.62 20.72
CA GLU A 238 5.95 16.56 20.66
C GLU A 238 6.31 15.52 19.59
N ARG A 239 6.76 15.96 18.40
CA ARG A 239 7.26 15.10 17.32
C ARG A 239 8.43 14.24 17.79
N ILE A 240 9.45 14.84 18.40
CA ILE A 240 10.62 14.09 18.89
C ILE A 240 10.19 13.03 19.92
N ALA A 241 9.27 13.38 20.82
CA ALA A 241 8.74 12.45 21.80
C ALA A 241 7.91 11.32 21.15
N ALA A 242 7.11 11.64 20.12
CA ALA A 242 6.33 10.66 19.36
C ALA A 242 7.24 9.73 18.55
N GLU A 243 8.25 10.26 17.87
CA GLU A 243 9.26 9.49 17.14
C GLU A 243 10.05 8.58 18.08
N LYS A 244 10.43 9.06 19.26
CA LYS A 244 11.09 8.23 20.28
C LYS A 244 10.20 7.06 20.69
N ARG A 245 8.92 7.29 20.99
CA ARG A 245 7.95 6.22 21.31
C ARG A 245 7.74 5.26 20.15
N ALA A 246 7.64 5.77 18.92
CA ALA A 246 7.52 4.95 17.73
C ALA A 246 8.78 4.10 17.50
N ASN A 247 9.96 4.66 17.75
CA ASN A 247 11.23 3.94 17.64
C ASN A 247 11.37 2.90 18.76
N GLU A 248 10.99 3.23 19.99
CA GLU A 248 10.91 2.28 21.11
C GLU A 248 9.90 1.16 20.83
N ALA A 249 8.76 1.44 20.20
CA ALA A 249 7.81 0.41 19.76
C ALA A 249 8.37 -0.45 18.62
N LYS A 250 9.18 0.12 17.73
CA LYS A 250 9.93 -0.63 16.69
C LYS A 250 11.01 -1.51 17.31
N LEU A 251 11.76 -1.00 18.30
CA LEU A 251 12.82 -1.71 19.02
C LEU A 251 12.28 -2.71 20.06
N GLY A 252 11.07 -2.51 20.58
CA GLY A 252 10.38 -3.40 21.51
C GLY A 252 9.89 -4.70 20.85
N ARG A 253 10.01 -4.82 19.52
CA ARG A 253 9.78 -6.08 18.77
C ARG A 253 11.00 -7.00 18.78
N GLY A 254 11.61 -7.20 19.95
CA GLY A 254 12.64 -8.20 20.14
C GLY A 254 14.06 -7.76 19.79
N ARG A 255 15.02 -8.52 20.33
CA ARG A 255 16.46 -8.23 20.39
C ARG A 255 17.17 -8.22 19.04
N ASP A 256 16.50 -8.65 17.97
CA ASP A 256 17.00 -8.65 16.60
C ASP A 256 16.13 -7.72 15.76
N LYS A 257 16.75 -6.72 15.14
CA LYS A 257 16.14 -5.63 14.37
C LYS A 257 15.43 -6.09 13.07
N GLY A 258 14.65 -7.16 13.10
CA GLY A 258 13.93 -7.69 11.96
C GLY A 258 12.64 -8.38 12.44
N ARG A 259 11.65 -8.49 11.54
CA ARG A 259 10.56 -9.47 11.70
C ARG A 259 11.20 -10.80 12.11
N ASP A 260 10.78 -11.34 13.24
CA ASP A 260 11.15 -12.69 13.64
C ASP A 260 10.47 -13.63 12.66
N TRP A 261 11.17 -13.92 11.56
CA TRP A 261 10.70 -14.77 10.48
C TRP A 261 10.39 -16.18 10.97
N GLU A 262 11.02 -16.63 12.07
CA GLU A 262 10.70 -17.91 12.68
C GLU A 262 9.36 -17.86 13.40
N LEU A 263 9.10 -16.80 14.16
CA LEU A 263 7.80 -16.58 14.79
C LEU A 263 6.70 -16.37 13.76
N GLU A 264 6.93 -15.55 12.72
CA GLU A 264 5.95 -15.31 11.64
C GLU A 264 5.65 -16.60 10.86
N ARG A 265 6.69 -17.39 10.56
CA ARG A 265 6.54 -18.71 9.95
C ARG A 265 5.80 -19.68 10.87
N LEU A 266 6.06 -19.66 12.17
CA LEU A 266 5.40 -20.51 13.15
C LEU A 266 3.92 -20.13 13.29
N CYS A 267 3.62 -18.83 13.39
CA CYS A 267 2.26 -18.31 13.37
C CYS A 267 1.54 -18.68 12.08
N ALA A 268 2.14 -18.45 10.91
CA ALA A 268 1.54 -18.83 9.62
C ALA A 268 1.26 -20.33 9.52
N LYS A 269 2.19 -21.17 10.02
CA LYS A 269 2.00 -22.62 10.09
C LYS A 269 0.85 -22.99 11.03
N HIS A 270 0.74 -22.34 12.18
CA HIS A 270 -0.35 -22.58 13.13
C HIS A 270 -1.70 -22.11 12.59
N THR A 271 -1.76 -20.95 11.93
CA THR A 271 -2.99 -20.46 11.29
C THR A 271 -3.45 -21.42 10.19
N SER A 272 -2.55 -21.87 9.32
CA SER A 272 -2.88 -22.87 8.28
C SER A 272 -3.32 -24.21 8.88
N MET A 273 -2.70 -24.64 9.98
CA MET A 273 -3.12 -25.85 10.70
C MET A 273 -4.52 -25.68 11.32
N LEU A 274 -4.81 -24.52 11.90
CA LEU A 274 -6.13 -24.20 12.46
C LEU A 274 -7.20 -24.18 11.38
N GLU A 275 -6.95 -23.54 10.24
CA GLU A 275 -7.87 -23.53 9.09
C GLU A 275 -8.14 -24.95 8.57
N THR A 276 -7.10 -25.78 8.48
CA THR A 276 -7.25 -27.19 8.07
C THR A 276 -8.09 -27.99 9.06
N LEU A 277 -7.89 -27.78 10.37
CA LEU A 277 -8.66 -28.43 11.42
C LEU A 277 -10.11 -27.93 11.46
N GLN A 278 -10.34 -26.62 11.25
CA GLN A 278 -11.69 -26.05 11.14
C GLN A 278 -12.45 -26.67 9.96
N ASN A 279 -11.81 -26.75 8.79
CA ASN A 279 -12.40 -27.38 7.61
C ASN A 279 -12.68 -28.88 7.83
N ALA A 280 -11.78 -29.61 8.49
CA ALA A 280 -11.99 -31.03 8.81
C ALA A 280 -13.15 -31.26 9.79
N LEU A 281 -13.43 -30.30 10.68
CA LEU A 281 -14.53 -30.35 11.64
C LEU A 281 -15.84 -29.75 11.10
N GLY A 282 -15.87 -29.24 9.86
CA GLY A 282 -17.03 -28.57 9.27
C GLY A 282 -17.38 -27.23 9.94
N LEU A 283 -16.40 -26.61 10.60
CA LEU A 283 -16.51 -25.27 11.19
C LEU A 283 -16.22 -24.24 10.10
N ALA A 284 -17.17 -23.33 9.85
CA ALA A 284 -16.98 -22.21 8.94
C ALA A 284 -16.32 -21.00 9.61
N ALA A 285 -16.57 -20.80 10.91
CA ALA A 285 -15.96 -19.73 11.68
C ALA A 285 -15.86 -20.10 13.16
N MET A 286 -14.80 -19.64 13.81
CA MET A 286 -14.64 -19.64 15.26
C MET A 286 -14.26 -18.23 15.69
N GLU A 287 -15.14 -17.58 16.44
CA GLU A 287 -14.98 -16.20 16.87
C GLU A 287 -15.07 -16.11 18.39
N ALA A 288 -14.26 -15.26 19.01
CA ALA A 288 -14.36 -14.94 20.44
C ALA A 288 -14.67 -13.44 20.58
N PRO A 289 -15.95 -13.02 20.52
CA PRO A 289 -16.32 -11.60 20.54
C PRO A 289 -15.98 -10.91 21.87
N THR A 290 -16.03 -11.66 22.97
CA THR A 290 -15.63 -11.24 24.31
C THR A 290 -14.70 -12.28 24.90
N PRO A 291 -13.84 -11.93 25.87
CA PRO A 291 -12.89 -12.88 26.47
C PRO A 291 -13.58 -14.08 27.13
N ASP A 292 -14.85 -13.94 27.48
CA ASP A 292 -15.65 -14.96 28.16
C ASP A 292 -16.66 -15.65 27.22
N GLU A 293 -16.66 -15.37 25.91
CA GLU A 293 -17.61 -15.94 24.94
C GLU A 293 -16.91 -16.51 23.71
N LEU A 294 -17.32 -17.71 23.29
CA LEU A 294 -16.87 -18.37 22.06
C LEU A 294 -18.08 -18.70 21.19
N ARG A 295 -18.02 -18.27 19.93
CA ARG A 295 -19.01 -18.57 18.89
C ARG A 295 -18.40 -19.50 17.86
N LEU A 296 -19.08 -20.62 17.62
CA LEU A 296 -18.69 -21.62 16.64
C LEU A 296 -19.80 -21.75 15.59
N THR A 297 -19.48 -21.43 14.34
CA THR A 297 -20.42 -21.53 13.22
C THR A 297 -20.17 -22.83 12.46
N PHE A 298 -21.15 -23.73 12.49
CA PHE A 298 -21.15 -24.99 11.74
C PHE A 298 -21.94 -24.81 10.46
N VAL A 299 -21.43 -25.35 9.35
CA VAL A 299 -22.19 -25.43 8.09
C VAL A 299 -22.58 -26.89 7.87
N ALA A 300 -23.88 -27.17 7.88
CA ALA A 300 -24.36 -28.50 7.52
C ALA A 300 -24.02 -28.79 6.04
N PRO A 301 -23.52 -29.99 5.69
CA PRO A 301 -23.41 -30.40 4.31
C PRO A 301 -24.81 -30.56 3.72
N SER A 302 -25.31 -29.49 3.08
CA SER A 302 -26.57 -29.55 2.33
C SER A 302 -26.46 -30.65 1.27
N ALA A 303 -27.25 -31.69 1.43
CA ALA A 303 -27.39 -32.78 0.48
C ALA A 303 -28.22 -32.35 -0.75
N THR A 304 -27.82 -31.29 -1.47
CA THR A 304 -28.14 -31.05 -2.89
C THR A 304 -27.55 -29.72 -3.37
N SER A 305 -26.41 -29.77 -4.07
CA SER A 305 -26.09 -28.77 -5.10
C SER A 305 -25.68 -29.46 -6.41
N ARG A 306 -26.48 -30.42 -6.86
CA ARG A 306 -26.46 -30.82 -8.28
C ARG A 306 -27.16 -29.73 -9.08
N SER A 307 -26.37 -29.02 -9.89
CA SER A 307 -26.80 -28.19 -11.02
C SER A 307 -27.45 -26.83 -10.71
N SER A 308 -26.63 -25.79 -10.59
CA SER A 308 -27.01 -24.45 -11.07
C SER A 308 -25.81 -23.81 -11.78
N ARG A 309 -25.63 -24.19 -13.06
CA ARG A 309 -24.95 -23.32 -14.01
C ARG A 309 -26.02 -22.47 -14.70
N ARG A 310 -25.86 -21.15 -14.56
CA ARG A 310 -26.27 -20.11 -15.51
C ARG A 310 -27.75 -19.67 -15.47
N SER A 311 -28.01 -18.63 -14.69
CA SER A 311 -29.04 -17.63 -15.02
C SER A 311 -28.73 -16.30 -14.36
N THR A 312 -28.30 -15.33 -15.17
CA THR A 312 -28.26 -13.91 -14.84
C THR A 312 -29.68 -13.35 -14.88
N ARG A 313 -30.38 -13.34 -13.75
CA ARG A 313 -31.44 -12.36 -13.45
C ARG A 313 -31.99 -12.56 -12.04
N SER A 314 -31.86 -11.51 -11.24
CA SER A 314 -32.84 -11.02 -10.26
C SER A 314 -33.85 -12.04 -9.72
N SER A 315 -33.57 -12.59 -8.53
CA SER A 315 -34.60 -12.83 -7.52
C SER A 315 -33.96 -12.88 -6.14
N ARG A 316 -34.32 -11.93 -5.28
CA ARG A 316 -34.23 -12.06 -3.83
C ARG A 316 -35.18 -13.20 -3.44
N HIS A 317 -34.65 -14.34 -3.02
CA HIS A 317 -35.37 -15.26 -2.15
C HIS A 317 -34.35 -16.12 -1.39
N ASP A 318 -34.53 -16.14 -0.06
CA ASP A 318 -33.87 -16.98 0.92
C ASP A 318 -33.74 -18.44 0.46
N ASP A 319 -32.51 -18.93 0.42
CA ASP A 319 -32.17 -20.34 0.60
C ASP A 319 -30.72 -20.34 1.12
N ASP A 320 -30.53 -19.76 2.31
CA ASP A 320 -29.25 -19.82 3.03
C ASP A 320 -28.99 -21.27 3.48
N PRO A 321 -27.77 -21.79 3.35
CA PRO A 321 -27.42 -23.10 3.91
C PRO A 321 -27.67 -23.08 5.42
N GLU A 322 -28.23 -24.17 5.98
CA GLU A 322 -28.50 -24.32 7.42
C GLU A 322 -27.21 -24.21 8.26
N ALA A 323 -26.73 -22.98 8.48
CA ALA A 323 -25.60 -22.71 9.34
C ALA A 323 -26.11 -22.54 10.77
N ARG A 324 -25.50 -23.30 11.68
CA ARG A 324 -25.86 -23.35 13.10
C ARG A 324 -24.73 -22.71 13.91
N ILE A 325 -25.05 -21.79 14.80
CA ILE A 325 -24.10 -21.07 15.65
C ILE A 325 -24.22 -21.60 17.07
N LEU A 326 -23.15 -22.16 17.61
CA LEU A 326 -23.03 -22.50 19.03
C LEU A 326 -22.36 -21.35 19.78
N VAL A 327 -23.04 -20.80 20.77
CA VAL A 327 -22.51 -19.78 21.67
C VAL A 327 -22.22 -20.42 23.02
N LEU A 328 -20.96 -20.36 23.45
CA LEU A 328 -20.48 -20.85 24.74
C LEU A 328 -20.00 -19.65 25.58
N GLN A 329 -20.36 -19.61 26.86
CA GLN A 329 -19.89 -18.56 27.78
C GLN A 329 -19.34 -19.15 29.08
N TRP A 330 -18.26 -18.55 29.56
CA TRP A 330 -17.55 -18.93 30.79
C TRP A 330 -17.68 -17.86 31.88
N ASP A 331 -17.41 -18.23 33.13
CA ASP A 331 -17.37 -17.31 34.28
C ASP A 331 -16.19 -16.34 34.22
N GLU A 332 -15.04 -16.85 33.81
CA GLU A 332 -13.78 -16.14 33.59
C GLU A 332 -13.07 -16.80 32.39
N PRO A 333 -12.07 -16.15 31.77
CA PRO A 333 -11.34 -16.71 30.63
C PRO A 333 -10.68 -18.04 31.00
N GLY A 334 -11.19 -19.15 30.44
CA GLY A 334 -10.72 -20.51 30.74
C GLY A 334 -11.30 -21.14 32.02
N GLY A 335 -12.30 -20.51 32.65
CA GLY A 335 -12.98 -21.01 33.82
C GLY A 335 -14.10 -22.01 33.51
N ARG A 336 -15.20 -21.97 34.27
CA ARG A 336 -16.32 -22.90 34.16
C ARG A 336 -17.38 -22.42 33.17
N LEU A 337 -17.82 -23.31 32.29
CA LEU A 337 -18.90 -23.04 31.35
C LEU A 337 -20.22 -22.77 32.10
N ILE A 338 -20.77 -21.57 31.94
CA ILE A 338 -22.04 -21.14 32.56
C ILE A 338 -23.20 -21.28 31.58
N HIS A 339 -22.96 -20.99 30.30
CA HIS A 339 -24.03 -20.89 29.31
C HIS A 339 -23.62 -21.53 27.99
N ALA A 340 -24.59 -22.21 27.36
CA ALA A 340 -24.45 -22.80 26.04
C ALA A 340 -25.79 -22.66 25.30
N SER A 341 -25.81 -22.00 24.15
CA SER A 341 -27.00 -21.87 23.30
C SER A 341 -26.69 -22.16 21.84
N LEU A 342 -27.67 -22.72 21.13
CA LEU A 342 -27.59 -22.96 19.69
C LEU A 342 -28.52 -21.96 18.99
N GLN A 343 -28.03 -21.28 17.97
CA GLN A 343 -28.74 -20.21 17.26
C GLN A 343 -28.65 -20.40 15.74
N THR A 344 -29.63 -19.90 14.98
CA THR A 344 -29.53 -19.72 13.52
C THR A 344 -28.66 -18.51 13.18
N LEU A 345 -28.30 -18.33 11.91
CA LEU A 345 -27.68 -17.10 11.39
C LEU A 345 -28.48 -15.83 11.71
N GLN A 346 -29.80 -15.95 11.91
CA GLN A 346 -30.70 -14.85 12.23
C GLN A 346 -30.83 -14.59 13.75
N GLY A 347 -30.08 -15.34 14.57
CA GLY A 347 -30.06 -15.18 16.03
C GLY A 347 -31.23 -15.85 16.76
N GLU A 348 -32.02 -16.67 16.07
CA GLU A 348 -33.12 -17.41 16.69
C GLU A 348 -32.60 -18.67 17.39
N ALA A 349 -33.05 -18.90 18.63
CA ALA A 349 -32.65 -20.08 19.40
C ALA A 349 -33.17 -21.37 18.75
N LEU A 350 -32.25 -22.23 18.31
CA LEU A 350 -32.56 -23.54 17.75
C LEU A 350 -32.77 -24.56 18.87
N SER A 351 -33.91 -25.24 18.83
CA SER A 351 -34.13 -26.45 19.62
C SER A 351 -33.78 -27.66 18.76
N LEU A 352 -32.77 -28.44 19.14
CA LEU A 352 -32.46 -29.69 18.45
C LEU A 352 -33.67 -30.65 18.53
N PRO A 353 -33.98 -31.44 17.48
CA PRO A 353 -35.16 -32.31 17.44
C PRO A 353 -35.19 -33.43 18.50
N ASN A 354 -34.06 -33.71 19.16
CA ASN A 354 -33.93 -34.76 20.16
C ASN A 354 -33.96 -34.16 21.57
N GLU A 355 -34.73 -34.77 22.48
CA GLU A 355 -34.83 -34.46 23.93
C GLU A 355 -33.48 -34.50 24.70
N THR A 356 -32.36 -34.70 24.01
CA THR A 356 -31.03 -34.91 24.56
C THR A 356 -30.24 -33.62 24.78
N TRP A 357 -30.58 -32.50 24.12
CA TRP A 357 -29.83 -31.24 24.27
C TRP A 357 -29.77 -30.70 25.72
N PRO A 358 -30.88 -30.68 26.49
CA PRO A 358 -30.84 -30.29 27.90
C PRO A 358 -29.99 -31.23 28.77
N ALA A 359 -29.89 -32.51 28.39
CA ALA A 359 -29.07 -33.49 29.10
C ALA A 359 -27.56 -33.28 28.80
N TYR A 360 -27.21 -32.97 27.55
CA TYR A 360 -25.83 -32.66 27.15
C TYR A 360 -25.32 -31.37 27.77
N THR A 361 -26.12 -30.30 27.77
CA THR A 361 -25.74 -29.02 28.41
C THR A 361 -25.57 -29.17 29.91
N LYS A 362 -26.50 -29.89 30.58
CA LYS A 362 -26.38 -30.17 32.02
C LYS A 362 -25.11 -30.97 32.34
N ASN A 363 -24.81 -32.02 31.57
CA ASN A 363 -23.58 -32.79 31.77
C ASN A 363 -22.33 -31.92 31.54
N ALA A 364 -22.30 -31.15 30.46
CA ALA A 364 -21.20 -30.26 30.13
C ALA A 364 -20.94 -29.17 31.18
N PHE A 365 -21.98 -28.60 31.82
CA PHE A 365 -21.80 -27.67 32.94
C PHE A 365 -21.26 -28.35 34.22
N HIS A 366 -21.52 -29.65 34.38
CA HIS A 366 -20.98 -30.43 35.50
C HIS A 366 -19.53 -30.86 35.27
N THR A 367 -19.16 -31.25 34.05
CA THR A 367 -17.82 -31.75 33.70
C THR A 367 -16.89 -30.70 33.08
N ASN A 368 -17.40 -29.50 32.79
CA ASN A 368 -16.73 -28.45 32.01
C ASN A 368 -16.30 -28.90 30.60
N ASP A 369 -17.06 -29.84 30.02
CA ASP A 369 -16.72 -30.46 28.73
C ASP A 369 -17.37 -29.71 27.55
N ALA A 370 -16.73 -28.63 27.13
CA ALA A 370 -17.14 -27.87 25.93
C ALA A 370 -16.94 -28.68 24.63
N ALA A 371 -15.94 -29.57 24.58
CA ALA A 371 -15.66 -30.39 23.42
C ALA A 371 -16.78 -31.41 23.17
N GLY A 372 -17.33 -32.00 24.23
CA GLY A 372 -18.50 -32.88 24.16
C GLY A 372 -19.74 -32.21 23.57
N LEU A 373 -19.97 -30.91 23.85
CA LEU A 373 -21.07 -30.15 23.25
C LEU A 373 -20.87 -29.93 21.74
N VAL A 374 -19.65 -29.57 21.34
CA VAL A 374 -19.27 -29.41 19.94
C VAL A 374 -19.44 -30.72 19.16
N GLN A 375 -19.01 -31.85 19.74
CA GLN A 375 -19.18 -33.17 19.15
C GLN A 375 -20.65 -33.59 19.04
N ALA A 376 -21.46 -33.31 20.06
CA ALA A 376 -22.88 -33.61 20.04
C ALA A 376 -23.61 -32.82 18.93
N ILE A 377 -23.25 -31.56 18.71
CA ILE A 377 -23.80 -30.76 17.61
C ILE A 377 -23.31 -31.28 16.26
N TRP A 378 -22.01 -31.55 16.13
CA TRP A 378 -21.45 -32.10 14.91
C TRP A 378 -22.11 -33.42 14.49
N ALA A 379 -22.36 -34.33 15.44
CA ALA A 379 -23.08 -35.59 15.22
C ALA A 379 -24.57 -35.42 14.85
N THR A 380 -25.13 -34.21 15.01
CA THR A 380 -26.49 -33.87 14.56
C THR A 380 -26.52 -33.06 13.25
N CYS A 381 -25.35 -32.69 12.73
CA CYS A 381 -25.19 -31.92 11.49
C CYS A 381 -24.66 -32.77 10.32
N VAL A 382 -23.93 -33.86 10.60
CA VAL A 382 -23.48 -34.91 9.65
C VAL A 382 -24.39 -36.11 9.77
#